data_AF-A0A7S2TPX6-F1
#
_entry.id   AF-A0A7S2TPX6-F1
#
_cell.length_a   1.000
_cell.length_b   1.000
_cell.length_c   1.000
_cell.angle_alpha   90.00
_cell.angle_beta   90.00
_cell.angle_gamma   90.00
#
_symmetry.space_group_name_H-M   'P 1'
#
loop_
_entity.id
_entity.type
_entity.pdbx_description
1 polymer ?
#
loop_
_entity_poly.entity_id
_entity_poly.type
_entity_poly.pdbx_seq_one_letter_code
_entity_poly.pdbx_strand_id
1 'polypeptide(L)'
;GEYRARVPSGRGDGEMVDGPKRFYTAIDYLYQPQLASLQFNTFFNACRLRNISYDMKSRQGTVFIMIDSLASGSLGLLSIGRDLLSEVAIETNGRVPGDDEVTIEPGAVESLRLLVDALLFIREQLNQLSRKNHVFASQSTFERTLVACQALQKRMRAQLETSSKHRS
;
A
#
# COMPACT_ATOMS: atom_id res chain seq x y z
N GLY A 1 5.37 -24.25 21.92
CA GLY A 1 5.53 -22.92 22.54
C GLY A 1 4.50 -22.02 21.93
N GLU A 2 3.34 -21.90 22.58
CA GLU A 2 2.18 -21.18 22.05
C GLU A 2 2.32 -19.68 22.31
N TYR A 3 2.33 -18.88 21.24
CA TYR A 3 2.25 -17.43 21.34
C TYR A 3 0.82 -17.04 21.71
N ARG A 4 0.56 -16.97 23.02
CA ARG A 4 -0.68 -16.42 23.57
C ARG A 4 -0.56 -14.90 23.56
N ALA A 5 -1.28 -14.24 22.65
CA ALA A 5 -1.41 -12.79 22.68
C ALA A 5 -1.93 -12.37 24.07
N ARG A 6 -1.19 -11.52 24.77
CA ARG A 6 -1.65 -10.92 26.02
C ARG A 6 -2.78 -9.95 25.69
N VAL A 7 -4.01 -10.36 25.97
CA VAL A 7 -5.14 -9.43 26.06
C VAL A 7 -4.93 -8.63 27.36
N PRO A 8 -4.91 -7.28 27.33
CA PRO A 8 -4.79 -6.49 28.55
C PRO A 8 -5.99 -6.77 29.46
N SER A 9 -5.73 -7.28 30.65
CA SER A 9 -6.74 -7.42 31.70
C SER A 9 -6.99 -6.07 32.35
N GLY A 10 -7.98 -5.32 31.85
CA GLY A 10 -8.52 -4.13 32.50
C GLY A 10 -9.97 -4.38 32.91
N ARG A 11 -10.24 -4.43 34.22
CA ARG A 11 -11.59 -4.29 34.78
C ARG A 11 -11.79 -2.81 35.11
N GLY A 12 -12.85 -2.22 34.56
CA GLY A 12 -13.26 -0.84 34.80
C GLY A 12 -13.40 -0.10 33.47
N ASP A 13 -14.63 -0.05 32.96
CA ASP A 13 -15.12 0.93 31.98
C ASP A 13 -14.30 1.00 30.68
N GLY A 14 -14.33 -0.10 29.93
CA GLY A 14 -13.54 -0.32 28.72
C GLY A 14 -13.95 0.53 27.53
N GLU A 15 -13.54 1.79 27.52
CA GLU A 15 -13.37 2.52 26.28
C GLU A 15 -12.17 1.90 25.55
N MET A 16 -12.46 1.04 24.57
CA MET A 16 -11.46 0.55 23.61
C MET A 16 -10.91 1.79 22.91
N VAL A 17 -9.71 2.23 23.29
CA VAL A 17 -9.00 3.25 22.52
C VAL A 17 -8.75 2.63 21.16
N ASP A 18 -9.60 2.99 20.18
CA ASP A 18 -9.52 2.48 18.82
C ASP A 18 -8.12 2.82 18.29
N GLY A 19 -7.32 1.80 18.05
CA GLY A 19 -5.98 1.98 17.52
C GLY A 19 -6.05 2.73 16.19
N PRO A 20 -4.96 3.39 15.76
CA PRO A 20 -5.00 4.19 14.55
C PRO A 20 -5.43 3.34 13.35
N LYS A 21 -6.52 3.75 12.68
CA LYS A 21 -7.13 3.01 11.58
C LYS A 21 -6.11 2.72 10.47
N ARG A 22 -6.21 1.53 9.87
CA ARG A 22 -5.32 1.03 8.82
C ARG A 22 -6.10 0.67 7.58
N PHE A 23 -5.49 0.97 6.44
CA PHE A 23 -6.08 0.79 5.12
C PHE A 23 -5.16 -0.06 4.27
N TYR A 24 -5.77 -0.88 3.42
CA TYR A 24 -5.09 -1.92 2.68
C TYR A 24 -5.41 -1.78 1.20
N THR A 25 -4.39 -1.88 0.36
CA THR A 25 -4.58 -1.97 -1.09
C THR A 25 -3.71 -3.11 -1.60
N ALA A 26 -4.34 -4.07 -2.26
CA ALA A 26 -3.69 -5.31 -2.68
C ALA A 26 -3.72 -5.49 -4.19
N ILE A 27 -2.67 -6.12 -4.71
CA ILE A 27 -2.63 -6.78 -6.01
C ILE A 27 -2.28 -8.24 -5.72
N ASP A 28 -3.23 -9.13 -5.93
CA ASP A 28 -3.06 -10.54 -5.60
C ASP A 28 -2.04 -11.22 -6.51
N TYR A 29 -2.01 -10.82 -7.78
CA TYR A 29 -1.16 -11.42 -8.79
C TYR A 29 -0.67 -10.38 -9.81
N LEU A 30 0.65 -10.25 -9.89
CA LEU A 30 1.35 -9.44 -10.87
C LEU A 30 2.41 -10.29 -11.55
N TYR A 31 2.25 -10.53 -12.85
CA TYR A 31 3.22 -11.24 -13.66
C TYR A 31 3.98 -10.30 -14.57
N GLN A 32 5.30 -10.33 -14.46
CA GLN A 32 6.22 -9.64 -15.34
C GLN A 32 7.51 -10.47 -15.49
N PRO A 33 7.76 -11.10 -16.65
CA PRO A 33 8.87 -12.04 -16.83
C PRO A 33 10.24 -11.47 -16.48
N GLN A 34 10.47 -10.18 -16.73
CA GLN A 34 11.74 -9.53 -16.45
C GLN A 34 12.06 -9.44 -14.95
N LEU A 35 11.06 -9.59 -14.07
CA LEU A 35 11.29 -9.70 -12.63
C LEU A 35 12.13 -10.94 -12.28
N ALA A 36 12.03 -12.01 -13.07
CA ALA A 36 12.85 -13.22 -12.89
C ALA A 36 14.36 -12.97 -13.02
N SER A 37 14.73 -11.88 -13.71
CA SER A 37 16.13 -11.49 -13.89
C SER A 37 16.69 -10.66 -12.72
N LEU A 38 15.85 -10.25 -11.76
CA LEU A 38 16.29 -9.48 -10.60
C LEU A 38 16.91 -10.39 -9.54
N GLN A 39 18.01 -9.92 -8.96
CA GLN A 39 18.62 -10.56 -7.80
C GLN A 39 17.81 -10.19 -6.54
N PHE A 40 17.23 -11.21 -5.88
CA PHE A 40 16.36 -11.06 -4.71
C PHE A 40 16.91 -10.13 -3.63
N ASN A 41 18.13 -10.39 -3.16
CA ASN A 41 18.74 -9.61 -2.08
C ASN A 41 18.91 -8.15 -2.48
N THR A 42 19.39 -7.91 -3.70
CA THR A 42 19.59 -6.55 -4.22
C THR A 42 18.27 -5.81 -4.36
N PHE A 43 17.24 -6.46 -4.92
CA PHE A 43 15.92 -5.86 -5.08
C PHE A 43 15.30 -5.47 -3.74
N PHE A 44 15.20 -6.40 -2.79
CA PHE A 44 14.58 -6.11 -1.50
C PHE A 44 15.40 -5.16 -0.63
N ASN A 45 16.73 -5.16 -0.75
CA ASN A 45 17.55 -4.12 -0.11
C ASN A 45 17.28 -2.75 -0.71
N ALA A 46 17.12 -2.64 -2.02
CA ALA A 46 16.77 -1.38 -2.67
C ALA A 46 15.36 -0.90 -2.26
N CYS A 47 14.38 -1.81 -2.14
CA CYS A 47 13.05 -1.47 -1.61
C CYS A 47 13.12 -0.90 -0.18
N ARG A 48 13.98 -1.46 0.68
CA ARG A 48 14.20 -0.95 2.05
C ARG A 48 14.82 0.44 2.05
N LEU A 49 15.89 0.64 1.26
CA LEU A 49 16.58 1.93 1.15
C LEU A 49 15.69 3.05 0.60
N ARG A 50 14.69 2.70 -0.21
CA ARG A 50 13.72 3.64 -0.80
C ARG A 50 12.43 3.79 0.02
N ASN A 51 12.37 3.22 1.24
CA ASN A 51 11.18 3.22 2.11
C ASN A 51 9.91 2.68 1.43
N ILE A 52 10.06 1.69 0.56
CA ILE A 52 8.94 1.02 -0.12
C ILE A 52 8.50 -0.19 0.69
N SER A 53 9.45 -0.96 1.20
CA SER A 53 9.13 -2.14 2.01
C SER A 53 8.43 -1.75 3.29
N TYR A 54 7.52 -2.62 3.75
CA TYR A 54 6.86 -2.48 5.04
C TYR A 54 7.87 -2.25 6.18
N ASP A 55 7.68 -1.17 6.93
CA ASP A 55 8.44 -0.84 8.12
C ASP A 55 7.66 -1.26 9.38
N MET A 56 8.31 -2.10 10.19
CA MET A 56 7.72 -2.64 11.41
C MET A 56 7.44 -1.57 12.47
N LYS A 57 8.21 -0.46 12.47
CA LYS A 57 8.06 0.61 13.46
C LYS A 57 6.84 1.47 13.16
N SER A 58 6.74 2.00 11.94
CA SER A 58 5.60 2.81 11.48
C SER A 58 4.35 1.96 11.19
N ARG A 59 4.53 0.65 10.97
CA ARG A 59 3.49 -0.29 10.53
C ARG A 59 2.86 0.15 9.20
N GLN A 60 3.68 0.64 8.29
CA GLN A 60 3.28 1.11 6.96
C GLN A 60 4.26 0.66 5.88
N GLY A 61 3.80 0.69 4.63
CA GLY A 61 4.59 0.35 3.45
C GLY A 61 4.05 -0.88 2.75
N THR A 62 4.83 -1.43 1.82
CA THR A 62 4.42 -2.53 0.96
C THR A 62 5.04 -3.85 1.38
N VAL A 63 4.19 -4.84 1.60
CA VAL A 63 4.55 -6.24 1.75
C VAL A 63 4.54 -6.87 0.36
N PHE A 64 5.61 -7.58 0.03
CA PHE A 64 5.75 -8.32 -1.22
C PHE A 64 5.45 -9.80 -0.95
N ILE A 65 4.40 -10.31 -1.60
CA ILE A 65 3.92 -11.69 -1.47
C ILE A 65 4.53 -12.49 -2.62
N MET A 66 5.39 -13.47 -2.31
CA MET A 66 5.97 -14.34 -3.32
C MET A 66 5.03 -15.51 -3.55
N ILE A 67 4.38 -15.55 -4.72
CA ILE A 67 3.34 -16.55 -5.04
C ILE A 67 3.97 -17.92 -5.32
N ASP A 68 5.20 -17.93 -5.83
CA ASP A 68 6.00 -19.13 -6.08
C ASP A 68 7.48 -18.81 -5.80
N SER A 69 8.06 -17.93 -6.62
CA SER A 69 9.33 -17.23 -6.36
C SER A 69 9.43 -16.00 -7.27
N LEU A 70 10.21 -14.97 -6.91
CA LEU A 70 10.50 -13.86 -7.85
C LEU A 70 11.15 -14.36 -9.15
N ALA A 71 11.85 -15.50 -9.11
CA ALA A 71 12.44 -16.16 -10.27
C ALA A 71 11.38 -16.67 -11.28
N SER A 72 10.11 -16.82 -10.89
CA SER A 72 9.01 -17.09 -11.83
C SER A 72 8.46 -15.82 -12.48
N GLY A 73 8.92 -14.64 -12.07
CA GLY A 73 8.42 -13.35 -12.55
C GLY A 73 7.05 -12.97 -11.98
N SER A 74 6.56 -13.68 -10.97
CA SER A 74 5.26 -13.46 -10.33
C SER A 74 5.40 -12.90 -8.92
N LEU A 75 4.57 -11.90 -8.59
CA LEU A 75 4.58 -11.23 -7.29
C LEU A 75 3.17 -10.76 -6.91
N GLY A 76 2.81 -10.81 -5.64
CA GLY A 76 1.69 -10.10 -5.06
C GLY A 76 2.18 -8.90 -4.25
N LEU A 77 1.35 -7.87 -4.11
CA LEU A 77 1.68 -6.68 -3.33
C LEU A 77 0.54 -6.36 -2.37
N LEU A 78 0.85 -6.08 -1.12
CA LEU A 78 -0.08 -5.57 -0.13
C LEU A 78 0.51 -4.29 0.47
N SER A 79 -0.11 -3.16 0.18
CA SER A 79 0.31 -1.87 0.73
C SER A 79 -0.58 -1.45 1.89
N ILE A 80 0.07 -1.09 2.99
CA ILE A 80 -0.58 -0.77 4.26
C ILE A 80 -0.38 0.71 4.55
N GLY A 81 -1.47 1.45 4.42
CA GLY A 81 -1.57 2.87 4.75
C GLY A 81 -2.13 3.07 6.16
N ARG A 82 -1.81 4.21 6.76
CA ARG A 82 -2.44 4.69 7.98
C ARG A 82 -3.33 5.86 7.64
N ASP A 83 -4.38 6.06 8.41
CA ASP A 83 -4.99 7.38 8.45
C ASP A 83 -4.12 8.32 9.28
N LEU A 84 -3.63 9.39 8.66
CA LEU A 84 -2.84 10.43 9.33
C LEU A 84 -3.71 11.25 10.28
N LEU A 85 -5.02 11.30 10.08
CA LEU A 85 -5.96 12.01 10.95
C LEU A 85 -6.26 11.22 12.24
N SER A 86 -6.17 9.89 12.19
CA SER A 86 -6.37 9.03 13.38
C SER A 86 -5.32 9.24 14.49
N GLU A 87 -4.17 9.82 14.19
CA GLU A 87 -3.13 10.16 15.18
C GLU A 87 -3.34 11.56 15.79
N VAL A 88 -4.11 12.40 15.10
CA VAL A 88 -4.49 13.78 15.49
C VAL A 88 -5.95 13.83 15.97
N ALA A 89 -6.62 12.68 16.11
CA ALA A 89 -7.94 12.56 16.73
C ALA A 89 -7.83 12.80 18.25
N ILE A 90 -7.50 14.04 18.60
CA ILE A 90 -7.90 14.68 19.83
C ILE A 90 -9.42 14.70 19.78
N GLU A 91 -10.05 13.92 20.67
CA GLU A 91 -11.42 14.03 21.17
C GLU A 91 -12.32 14.98 20.36
N THR A 92 -12.79 14.54 19.18
CA THR A 92 -13.91 15.21 18.52
C THR A 92 -15.11 14.30 18.63
N ASN A 93 -16.03 14.73 19.49
CA ASN A 93 -17.29 14.07 19.80
C ASN A 93 -18.00 13.56 18.54
N GLY A 94 -18.50 12.34 18.68
CA GLY A 94 -18.96 11.50 17.59
C GLY A 94 -19.97 12.14 16.65
N ARG A 95 -19.72 11.97 15.36
CA ARG A 95 -20.76 12.00 14.33
C ARG A 95 -20.50 10.85 13.38
N VAL A 96 -21.31 9.80 13.50
CA VAL A 96 -21.32 8.66 12.58
C VAL A 96 -21.93 9.15 11.26
N PRO A 97 -21.20 9.14 10.13
CA PRO A 97 -21.78 9.43 8.82
C PRO A 97 -22.76 8.31 8.46
N GLY A 98 -23.94 8.67 7.92
CA GLY A 98 -24.95 7.70 7.48
C GLY A 98 -24.46 6.81 6.34
N ASP A 99 -24.98 5.58 6.32
CA ASP A 99 -24.46 4.41 5.60
C ASP A 99 -24.54 4.44 4.05
N ASP A 100 -24.90 5.55 3.41
CA ASP A 100 -25.20 5.59 1.97
C ASP A 100 -24.18 6.35 1.11
N GLU A 101 -23.23 7.07 1.72
CA GLU A 101 -22.18 7.79 0.97
C GLU A 101 -20.84 7.08 1.13
N VAL A 102 -20.35 6.45 0.06
CA VAL A 102 -19.00 5.86 -0.02
C VAL A 102 -17.97 6.99 0.09
N THR A 103 -17.72 7.42 1.32
CA THR A 103 -16.72 8.44 1.63
C THR A 103 -15.35 7.80 1.50
N ILE A 104 -14.55 8.34 0.59
CA ILE A 104 -13.18 7.86 0.44
C ILE A 104 -12.38 8.36 1.63
N GLU A 105 -12.03 7.44 2.52
CA GLU A 105 -11.20 7.73 3.68
C GLU A 105 -9.78 8.13 3.25
N PRO A 106 -9.18 9.19 3.83
CA PRO A 106 -7.81 9.62 3.52
C PRO A 106 -6.78 8.49 3.60
N GLY A 107 -6.93 7.58 4.55
CA GLY A 107 -6.05 6.43 4.69
C GLY A 107 -6.09 5.45 3.51
N ALA A 108 -7.23 5.32 2.81
CA ALA A 108 -7.33 4.50 1.59
C ALA A 108 -6.53 5.09 0.42
N VAL A 109 -6.43 6.42 0.35
CA VAL A 109 -5.58 7.12 -0.62
C VAL A 109 -4.11 6.90 -0.33
N GLU A 110 -3.75 6.83 0.95
CA GLU A 110 -2.38 6.57 1.38
C GLU A 110 -1.95 5.13 1.08
N SER A 111 -2.78 4.13 1.36
CA SER A 111 -2.46 2.74 1.01
C SER A 111 -2.29 2.54 -0.50
N LEU A 112 -3.14 3.20 -1.31
CA LEU A 112 -3.00 3.19 -2.76
C LEU A 112 -1.76 3.95 -3.23
N ARG A 113 -1.37 5.04 -2.58
CA ARG A 113 -0.11 5.76 -2.88
C ARG A 113 1.10 4.85 -2.69
N LEU A 114 1.19 4.17 -1.55
CA LEU A 114 2.28 3.25 -1.26
C LEU A 114 2.35 2.14 -2.32
N LEU A 115 1.20 1.63 -2.77
CA LEU A 115 1.14 0.65 -3.86
C LEU A 115 1.67 1.22 -5.18
N VAL A 116 1.24 2.43 -5.55
CA VAL A 116 1.72 3.10 -6.77
C VAL A 116 3.22 3.34 -6.71
N ASP A 117 3.76 3.76 -5.57
CA ASP A 117 5.19 3.97 -5.37
C ASP A 117 5.99 2.67 -5.55
N ALA A 118 5.49 1.55 -4.99
CA ALA A 118 6.08 0.23 -5.19
C ALA A 118 6.09 -0.19 -6.67
N LEU A 119 4.98 -0.01 -7.38
CA LEU A 119 4.89 -0.31 -8.82
C LEU A 119 5.82 0.58 -9.64
N LEU A 120 5.89 1.88 -9.36
CA LEU A 120 6.80 2.80 -10.04
C LEU A 120 8.26 2.39 -9.86
N PHE A 121 8.62 1.98 -8.65
CA PHE A 121 9.97 1.48 -8.37
C PHE A 121 10.27 0.16 -9.11
N ILE A 122 9.32 -0.78 -9.13
CA ILE A 122 9.46 -2.00 -9.94
C ILE A 122 9.71 -1.64 -11.40
N ARG A 123 8.94 -0.71 -11.97
CA ARG A 123 9.15 -0.23 -13.34
C ARG A 123 10.54 0.36 -13.54
N GLU A 124 11.02 1.14 -12.58
CA GLU A 124 12.38 1.69 -12.59
C GLU A 124 13.44 0.56 -12.66
N GLN A 125 13.32 -0.47 -11.82
CA GLN A 125 14.22 -1.63 -11.83
C GLN A 125 14.17 -2.38 -13.17
N LEU A 126 12.98 -2.57 -13.73
CA LEU A 126 12.79 -3.24 -15.02
C LEU A 126 13.39 -2.43 -16.19
N ASN A 127 13.24 -1.11 -16.19
CA ASN A 127 13.85 -0.23 -17.18
C ASN A 127 15.38 -0.28 -17.13
N GLN A 128 15.95 -0.37 -15.92
CA GLN A 128 17.40 -0.54 -15.75
C GLN A 128 17.90 -1.87 -16.33
N LEU A 129 17.12 -2.95 -16.22
CA LEU A 129 17.43 -4.24 -16.85
C LEU A 129 17.30 -4.18 -18.38
N SER A 130 16.23 -3.58 -18.89
CA SER A 130 15.97 -3.46 -20.34
C SER A 130 17.09 -2.70 -21.06
N ARG A 131 17.59 -1.61 -20.46
CA ARG A 131 18.77 -0.86 -20.97
C ARG A 131 20.04 -1.70 -21.06
N LYS A 132 20.23 -2.66 -20.15
CA LYS A 132 21.40 -3.55 -20.15
C LYS A 132 21.29 -4.67 -21.17
N ASN A 133 20.08 -5.16 -21.45
CA ASN A 133 19.86 -6.39 -22.20
C ASN A 133 19.26 -6.18 -23.61
N HIS A 134 19.00 -4.95 -24.05
CA HIS A 134 18.32 -4.64 -25.33
C HIS A 134 16.98 -5.39 -25.53
N VAL A 135 16.31 -5.77 -24.43
CA VAL A 135 15.02 -6.46 -24.47
C VAL A 135 13.91 -5.43 -24.37
N PHE A 136 13.10 -5.30 -25.43
CA PHE A 136 11.93 -4.42 -25.44
C PHE A 136 10.83 -4.96 -24.50
N ALA A 137 10.26 -4.07 -23.70
CA ALA A 137 9.11 -4.40 -22.85
C ALA A 137 7.88 -4.61 -23.73
N SER A 138 7.33 -5.82 -23.76
CA SER A 138 5.96 -6.03 -24.23
C SER A 138 4.99 -5.32 -23.28
N GLN A 139 3.86 -4.86 -23.81
CA GLN A 139 2.82 -4.19 -23.05
C GLN A 139 2.19 -5.19 -22.06
N SER A 140 2.79 -5.29 -20.87
CA SER A 140 2.48 -6.32 -19.89
C SER A 140 1.29 -5.93 -19.03
N THR A 141 0.68 -6.93 -18.38
CA THR A 141 -0.36 -6.71 -17.36
C THR A 141 0.11 -5.73 -16.29
N PHE A 142 1.42 -5.67 -16.01
CA PHE A 142 2.02 -4.68 -15.12
C PHE A 142 1.76 -3.22 -15.52
N GLU A 143 2.01 -2.83 -16.78
CA GLU A 143 1.81 -1.44 -17.19
C GLU A 143 0.32 -1.05 -17.14
N ARG A 144 -0.57 -1.98 -17.50
CA ARG A 144 -2.03 -1.76 -17.37
C ARG A 144 -2.42 -1.54 -15.90
N THR A 145 -1.93 -2.37 -14.99
CA THR A 145 -2.18 -2.24 -13.55
C THR A 145 -1.63 -0.93 -13.01
N LEU A 146 -0.40 -0.56 -13.37
CA LEU A 146 0.20 0.71 -12.94
C LEU A 146 -0.63 1.92 -13.41
N VAL A 147 -1.01 1.97 -14.68
CA VAL A 147 -1.85 3.05 -15.22
C VAL A 147 -3.20 3.11 -14.51
N ALA A 148 -3.84 1.95 -14.26
CA ALA A 148 -5.11 1.89 -13.55
C ALA A 148 -4.98 2.40 -12.10
N CYS A 149 -3.94 1.98 -11.36
CA CYS A 149 -3.69 2.45 -10.00
C CYS A 149 -3.42 3.95 -9.95
N GLN A 150 -2.65 4.50 -10.90
CA GLN A 150 -2.40 5.94 -11.00
C GLN A 150 -3.68 6.73 -11.30
N ALA A 151 -4.52 6.24 -12.22
CA ALA A 151 -5.80 6.86 -12.55
C ALA A 151 -6.75 6.84 -11.33
N LEU A 152 -6.82 5.72 -10.63
CA LEU A 152 -7.60 5.58 -9.40
C LEU A 152 -7.11 6.54 -8.32
N GLN A 153 -5.79 6.59 -8.09
CA GLN A 153 -5.20 7.48 -7.10
C GLN A 153 -5.53 8.96 -7.38
N LYS A 154 -5.44 9.37 -8.65
CA LYS A 154 -5.80 10.72 -9.09
C LYS A 154 -7.27 11.03 -8.82
N ARG A 155 -8.17 10.09 -9.11
CA ARG A 155 -9.62 10.23 -8.85
C ARG A 155 -9.91 10.35 -7.35
N MET A 156 -9.34 9.47 -6.53
CA MET A 156 -9.55 9.48 -5.09
C MET A 156 -9.04 10.78 -4.44
N ARG A 157 -7.87 11.28 -4.87
CA ARG A 157 -7.34 12.58 -4.41
C ARG A 157 -8.26 13.75 -4.78
N ALA A 158 -8.75 13.78 -6.02
CA ALA A 158 -9.67 14.82 -6.47
C ALA A 158 -10.98 14.83 -5.66
N GLN A 159 -11.51 13.65 -5.33
CA GLN A 159 -12.71 13.52 -4.50
C GLN A 159 -12.49 14.06 -3.07
N LEU A 160 -11.35 13.74 -2.44
CA LEU A 160 -10.99 14.29 -1.13
C LEU A 160 -10.89 15.82 -1.14
N GLU A 161 -10.24 16.40 -2.16
CA GLU A 161 -10.11 17.85 -2.29
C GLU A 161 -11.47 18.55 -2.47
N THR A 162 -12.41 17.92 -3.20
CA THR A 162 -13.76 18.46 -3.38
C THR A 162 -14.60 18.37 -2.10
N SER A 163 -14.47 17.30 -1.32
CA SER A 163 -15.17 17.13 -0.04
C SER A 163 -14.65 18.09 1.03
N SER A 164 -13.35 18.43 1.02
CA SER A 164 -12.78 19.42 1.94
C SER A 164 -13.28 20.84 1.67
N LYS A 165 -13.51 21.21 0.40
CA LYS A 165 -13.98 22.55 0.01
C LYS A 165 -15.46 22.81 0.35
N HIS A 166 -16.28 21.77 0.44
CA HIS A 166 -17.70 21.91 0.82
C HIS A 166 -17.93 21.99 2.35
N ARG A 167 -16.88 21.76 3.15
CA ARG A 167 -16.93 21.88 4.61
C ARG A 167 -16.33 23.20 5.16
N SER A 168 -15.78 24.05 4.29
CA SER A 168 -15.24 25.38 4.63
C SER A 168 -16.24 26.46 4.25
#